data_AF-R0GJX7-F1
#
_entry.id   AF-R0GJX7-F1
#
_cell.length_a   1.000
_cell.length_b   1.000
_cell.length_c   1.000
_cell.angle_alpha   90.00
_cell.angle_beta   90.00
_cell.angle_gamma   90.00
#
_symmetry.space_group_name_H-M   'P 1'
#
loop_
_entity.id
_entity.type
_entity.pdbx_description
1 polymer ?
#
loop_
_entity_poly.entity_id
_entity_poly.type
_entity_poly.pdbx_seq_one_letter_code
_entity_poly.pdbx_strand_id
1 'polypeptide(L)'
;MASTEPERENREEEAEVHEDEDTGAQVAPIVRLEEVAVTTGEEDEDALLDLKSKMYRFDKDGNQWKERGAGTVKLLKHKQTGKVRLVMRQSKTLKICANHLISSGMSVQEHSGNEKSCLWHATDFSDGELKDELFCIRFASIEKKVVLKVPFT
;
A
#
# COMPACT_ATOMS: atom_id res chain seq x y z
N MET A 1 -5.56 50.60 -34.37
CA MET A 1 -5.45 49.86 -35.64
C MET A 1 -4.54 48.67 -35.38
N ALA A 2 -5.06 47.46 -35.62
CA ALA A 2 -4.40 46.15 -35.72
C ALA A 2 -3.53 45.70 -34.52
N SER A 3 -4.01 44.85 -33.60
CA SER A 3 -4.31 43.41 -33.73
C SER A 3 -3.09 42.58 -34.14
N THR A 4 -2.60 41.72 -33.23
CA THR A 4 -2.33 40.29 -33.49
C THR A 4 -1.90 39.59 -32.19
N GLU A 5 -2.78 38.73 -31.71
CA GLU A 5 -2.56 37.72 -30.67
C GLU A 5 -1.63 36.63 -31.24
N PRO A 6 -0.72 36.03 -30.45
CA PRO A 6 -0.03 34.84 -30.90
C PRO A 6 -0.98 33.64 -30.76
N GLU A 7 -1.29 33.01 -31.89
CA GLU A 7 -2.08 31.79 -31.99
C GLU A 7 -1.46 30.68 -31.13
N ARG A 8 -2.28 30.07 -30.28
CA ARG A 8 -1.93 28.82 -29.58
C ARG A 8 -1.87 27.71 -30.62
N GLU A 9 -0.67 27.35 -31.01
CA GLU A 9 -0.40 26.15 -31.80
C GLU A 9 -0.82 24.93 -30.97
N ASN A 10 -1.92 24.30 -31.38
CA ASN A 10 -2.40 23.02 -30.85
C ASN A 10 -1.41 21.95 -31.30
N ARG A 11 -0.35 21.75 -30.52
CA ARG A 11 0.60 20.65 -30.72
C ARG A 11 -0.07 19.37 -30.24
N GLU A 12 -0.76 18.71 -31.16
CA GLU A 12 -1.20 17.33 -30.98
C GLU A 12 0.05 16.50 -30.64
N GLU A 13 0.12 16.01 -29.41
CA GLU A 13 1.09 14.99 -29.01
C GLU A 13 0.73 13.72 -29.77
N GLU A 14 1.26 13.58 -30.99
CA GLU A 14 1.38 12.29 -31.66
C GLU A 14 2.16 11.38 -30.71
N ALA A 15 1.44 10.48 -30.05
CA ALA A 15 2.05 9.36 -29.37
C ALA A 15 2.78 8.55 -30.44
N GLU A 16 4.09 8.77 -30.58
CA GLU A 16 4.97 7.89 -31.35
C GLU A 16 4.74 6.47 -30.86
N VAL A 17 4.04 5.69 -31.67
CA VAL A 17 3.92 4.26 -31.51
C VAL A 17 5.32 3.73 -31.75
N HIS A 18 6.06 3.53 -30.66
CA HIS A 18 7.29 2.76 -30.71
C HIS A 18 6.89 1.35 -31.17
N GLU A 19 7.09 1.07 -32.46
CA GLU A 19 7.07 -0.30 -32.94
C GLU A 19 8.14 -1.04 -32.13
N ASP A 20 7.72 -2.04 -31.36
CA ASP A 20 8.65 -2.96 -30.72
C ASP A 20 9.48 -3.60 -31.84
N GLU A 21 10.68 -3.07 -32.08
CA GLU A 21 11.64 -3.67 -33.01
C GLU A 21 12.01 -5.05 -32.46
N ASP A 22 11.32 -6.08 -32.95
CA ASP A 22 11.68 -7.47 -32.71
C ASP A 22 13.03 -7.73 -33.40
N THR A 23 14.10 -7.58 -32.61
CA THR A 23 15.49 -7.81 -33.03
C THR A 23 15.76 -9.26 -33.48
N GLY A 24 14.79 -10.18 -33.39
CA GLY A 24 14.96 -11.59 -33.74
C GLY A 24 15.92 -12.34 -32.82
N ALA A 25 16.29 -11.73 -31.68
CA ALA A 25 17.21 -12.29 -30.72
C ALA A 25 16.58 -13.48 -29.99
N GLN A 26 17.07 -14.69 -30.24
CA GLN A 26 16.68 -15.87 -29.48
C GLN A 26 17.39 -15.87 -28.12
N VAL A 27 16.67 -15.47 -27.08
CA VAL A 27 17.20 -15.49 -25.70
C VAL A 27 17.00 -16.88 -25.10
N ALA A 28 18.09 -17.63 -24.97
CA ALA A 28 18.07 -18.92 -24.27
C ALA A 28 17.87 -18.71 -22.75
N PRO A 29 17.04 -19.53 -22.07
CA PRO A 29 16.86 -19.42 -20.62
C PRO A 29 18.19 -19.67 -19.88
N ILE A 30 18.63 -18.70 -19.10
CA ILE A 30 19.85 -18.80 -18.28
C ILE A 30 19.65 -19.79 -17.12
N VAL A 31 18.43 -19.85 -16.58
CA VAL A 31 18.05 -20.69 -15.46
C VAL A 31 16.70 -21.36 -15.75
N ARG A 32 16.57 -22.62 -15.35
CA ARG A 32 15.29 -23.32 -15.25
C ARG A 32 14.80 -23.22 -13.81
N LEU A 33 13.62 -22.65 -13.62
CA LEU A 33 12.96 -22.59 -12.32
C LEU A 33 12.00 -23.76 -12.20
N GLU A 34 12.01 -24.41 -11.04
CA GLU A 34 10.96 -25.36 -10.68
C GLU A 34 9.78 -24.61 -10.08
N GLU A 35 8.57 -25.08 -10.35
CA GLU A 35 7.38 -24.55 -9.70
C GLU A 35 7.42 -24.93 -8.21
N VAL A 36 7.29 -23.93 -7.33
CA VAL A 36 7.29 -24.12 -5.89
C VAL A 36 5.93 -23.69 -5.35
N ALA A 37 5.31 -24.56 -4.56
CA ALA A 37 4.10 -24.21 -3.82
C ALA A 37 4.40 -23.08 -2.84
N VAL A 38 3.71 -21.95 -2.98
CA VAL A 38 3.86 -20.78 -2.14
C VAL A 38 2.67 -20.64 -1.20
N THR A 39 2.96 -20.42 0.08
CA THR A 39 1.97 -20.07 1.10
C THR A 39 1.96 -18.57 1.34
N THR A 40 0.81 -18.03 1.70
CA THR A 40 0.64 -16.61 2.05
C THR A 40 1.09 -16.32 3.49
N GLY A 41 1.03 -17.33 4.36
CA GLY A 41 1.22 -17.20 5.80
C GLY A 41 0.00 -16.62 6.51
N GLU A 42 -1.16 -16.61 5.86
CA GLU A 42 -2.46 -16.07 6.32
C GLU A 42 -3.50 -17.20 6.50
N GLU A 43 -3.12 -18.48 6.30
CA GLU A 43 -4.05 -19.63 6.22
C GLU A 43 -4.75 -19.95 7.55
N ASP A 44 -4.12 -19.64 8.68
CA ASP A 44 -4.63 -19.87 10.04
C ASP A 44 -5.39 -18.65 10.60
N GLU A 45 -5.79 -17.71 9.75
CA GLU A 45 -6.44 -16.47 10.15
C GLU A 45 -7.74 -16.21 9.38
N ASP A 46 -8.67 -15.52 10.03
CA ASP A 46 -9.91 -15.05 9.43
C ASP A 46 -9.81 -13.55 9.13
N ALA A 47 -10.19 -13.15 7.91
CA ALA A 47 -10.20 -11.75 7.52
C ALA A 47 -11.41 -11.03 8.13
N LEU A 48 -11.16 -10.13 9.07
CA LEU A 48 -12.18 -9.24 9.65
C LEU A 48 -12.45 -8.02 8.76
N LEU A 49 -11.46 -7.64 7.96
CA LEU A 49 -11.50 -6.50 7.06
C LEU A 49 -10.62 -6.79 5.84
N ASP A 50 -11.07 -6.32 4.68
CA ASP A 50 -10.31 -6.32 3.43
C ASP A 50 -10.71 -5.07 2.63
N LEU A 51 -9.80 -4.09 2.53
CA LEU A 51 -10.09 -2.81 1.90
C LEU A 51 -8.91 -2.28 1.07
N LYS A 52 -9.23 -1.68 -0.08
CA LYS A 52 -8.28 -0.87 -0.84
C LYS A 52 -7.92 0.40 -0.09
N SER A 53 -6.63 0.68 0.00
CA SER A 53 -6.08 1.83 0.72
C SER A 53 -4.69 2.22 0.20
N LYS A 54 -4.21 3.36 0.67
CA LYS A 54 -2.83 3.80 0.50
C LYS A 54 -2.22 4.08 1.87
N MET A 55 -1.05 3.51 2.13
CA MET A 55 -0.30 3.64 3.37
C MET A 55 0.88 4.59 3.17
N TYR A 56 1.10 5.41 4.17
CA TYR A 56 2.23 6.31 4.31
C TYR A 56 2.93 6.02 5.63
N ARG A 57 4.24 6.26 5.67
CA ARG A 57 5.02 6.29 6.90
C ARG A 57 5.66 7.66 7.10
N PHE A 58 5.81 8.06 8.35
CA PHE A 58 6.47 9.31 8.68
C PHE A 58 7.98 9.13 8.75
N ASP A 59 8.69 9.84 7.90
CA ASP A 59 10.14 9.91 7.88
C ASP A 59 10.61 10.97 8.89
N LYS A 60 11.13 10.52 10.04
CA LYS A 60 11.53 11.41 11.14
C LYS A 60 12.69 12.34 10.74
N ASP A 61 13.66 11.82 10.00
CA ASP A 61 14.85 12.58 9.59
C ASP A 61 14.50 13.68 8.58
N GLY A 62 13.61 13.37 7.63
CA GLY A 62 13.11 14.32 6.64
C GLY A 62 11.90 15.14 7.08
N ASN A 63 11.37 14.89 8.29
CA ASN A 63 10.15 15.50 8.83
C ASN A 63 8.98 15.51 7.82
N GLN A 64 8.75 14.38 7.14
CA GLN A 64 7.82 14.31 6.01
C GLN A 64 7.12 12.96 5.90
N TRP A 65 5.96 12.93 5.24
CA TRP A 65 5.27 11.68 4.92
C TRP A 65 5.80 11.08 3.62
N LYS A 66 6.19 9.80 3.66
CA LYS A 66 6.59 9.01 2.49
C LYS A 66 5.55 7.94 2.19
N GLU A 67 5.20 7.75 0.92
CA GLU A 67 4.34 6.64 0.52
C GLU A 67 5.04 5.32 0.81
N ARG A 68 4.33 4.40 1.47
CA ARG A 68 4.81 3.08 1.87
C ARG A 68 4.23 1.98 0.98
N GLY A 69 2.99 2.15 0.52
CA GLY A 69 2.40 1.26 -0.48
C GLY A 69 0.93 1.55 -0.76
N ALA A 70 0.48 1.20 -1.96
CA ALA A 70 -0.92 1.26 -2.37
C ALA A 70 -1.43 -0.15 -2.70
N GLY A 71 -2.52 -0.57 -2.06
CA GLY A 71 -3.02 -1.92 -2.21
C GLY A 71 -4.10 -2.27 -1.21
N THR A 72 -4.14 -3.54 -0.82
CA THR A 72 -5.19 -4.06 0.06
C THR A 72 -4.65 -4.19 1.47
N VAL A 73 -5.32 -3.54 2.42
CA VAL A 73 -5.10 -3.74 3.85
C VAL A 73 -6.12 -4.74 4.37
N LYS A 74 -5.66 -5.65 5.22
CA LYS A 74 -6.49 -6.62 5.92
C LYS A 74 -6.26 -6.53 7.42
N LEU A 75 -7.33 -6.79 8.18
CA LEU A 75 -7.21 -7.18 9.58
C LEU A 75 -7.46 -8.67 9.67
N LEU A 76 -6.49 -9.40 10.17
CA LEU A 76 -6.49 -10.86 10.23
C LEU A 76 -6.52 -11.30 11.69
N LYS A 77 -7.51 -12.13 12.05
CA LYS A 77 -7.62 -12.72 13.38
C LYS A 77 -7.17 -14.17 13.35
N HIS A 78 -6.17 -14.50 14.14
CA HIS A 78 -5.69 -15.87 14.26
C HIS A 78 -6.73 -16.79 14.91
N LYS A 79 -7.04 -17.91 14.24
CA LYS A 79 -8.13 -18.84 14.62
C LYS A 79 -7.95 -19.41 16.03
N GLN A 80 -6.72 -19.80 16.39
CA GLN A 80 -6.42 -20.39 17.70
C GLN A 80 -6.16 -19.36 18.81
N THR A 81 -5.30 -18.36 18.57
CA THR A 81 -4.87 -17.41 19.62
C THR A 81 -5.80 -16.21 19.77
N GLY A 82 -6.68 -15.94 18.80
CA GLY A 82 -7.54 -14.78 18.78
C GLY A 82 -6.83 -13.45 18.53
N LYS A 83 -5.49 -13.43 18.42
CA LYS A 83 -4.70 -12.23 18.15
C LYS A 83 -5.05 -11.66 16.79
N VAL A 84 -5.09 -10.33 16.70
CA VAL A 84 -5.37 -9.62 15.46
C VAL A 84 -4.11 -8.93 14.97
N ARG A 85 -3.81 -9.02 13.68
CA ARG A 85 -2.76 -8.24 13.01
C ARG A 85 -3.30 -7.48 11.81
N LEU A 86 -2.64 -6.36 11.51
CA LEU A 86 -2.80 -5.64 10.26
C LEU A 86 -1.76 -6.16 9.28
N VAL A 87 -2.20 -6.56 8.08
CA VAL A 87 -1.33 -6.91 6.96
C VAL A 87 -1.75 -6.07 5.76
N MET A 88 -0.79 -5.43 5.09
CA MET A 88 -1.04 -4.74 3.83
C MET A 88 -0.06 -5.19 2.76
N ARG A 89 -0.58 -5.50 1.58
CA ARG A 89 0.21 -5.85 0.40
C ARG A 89 -0.01 -4.84 -0.72
N GLN A 90 1.07 -4.49 -1.41
CA GLN A 90 1.03 -3.62 -2.57
C GLN A 90 0.30 -4.31 -3.74
N SER A 91 -0.44 -3.53 -4.51
CA SER A 91 -1.02 -3.98 -5.77
C SER A 91 0.10 -4.39 -6.74
N LYS A 92 -0.16 -5.38 -7.59
CA LYS A 92 0.77 -5.92 -8.60
C LYS A 92 1.97 -6.68 -8.03
N THR A 93 2.77 -6.08 -7.15
CA THR A 93 4.00 -6.70 -6.62
C THR A 93 3.75 -7.67 -5.47
N LEU A 94 2.60 -7.56 -4.79
CA LEU A 94 2.19 -8.36 -3.63
C LEU A 94 3.16 -8.28 -2.43
N LYS A 95 4.14 -7.37 -2.49
CA LYS A 95 5.07 -7.11 -1.39
C LYS A 95 4.32 -6.58 -0.17
N ILE A 96 4.66 -7.11 1.00
CA ILE A 96 4.14 -6.62 2.28
C ILE A 96 4.71 -5.22 2.51
N CYS A 97 3.85 -4.26 2.86
CA CYS A 97 4.24 -2.90 3.18
C CYS A 97 3.82 -2.46 4.60
N ALA A 98 3.02 -3.26 5.29
CA ALA A 98 2.76 -3.21 6.72
C ALA A 98 2.42 -4.62 7.23
N ASN A 99 2.93 -5.00 8.40
CA ASN A 99 2.67 -6.26 9.10
C ASN A 99 2.97 -6.07 10.60
N HIS A 100 1.92 -5.86 11.40
CA HIS A 100 2.04 -5.68 12.85
C HIS A 100 0.82 -6.17 13.60
N LEU A 101 1.03 -6.59 14.85
CA LEU A 101 -0.06 -6.91 15.76
C LEU A 101 -0.83 -5.65 16.14
N ILE A 102 -2.15 -5.78 16.25
CA ILE A 102 -2.98 -4.77 16.90
C ILE A 102 -2.97 -5.06 18.39
N SER A 103 -2.47 -4.10 19.17
CA SER A 103 -2.45 -4.17 20.63
C SER A 103 -3.52 -3.26 21.23
N SER A 104 -3.98 -3.60 22.44
CA SER A 104 -5.01 -2.83 23.15
C SER A 104 -4.59 -1.38 23.45
N GLY A 105 -3.29 -1.09 23.45
CA GLY A 105 -2.74 0.27 23.64
C GLY A 105 -2.62 1.08 22.34
N MET A 106 -2.92 0.50 21.18
CA MET A 106 -2.82 1.20 19.90
C MET A 106 -3.92 2.26 19.78
N SER A 107 -3.53 3.52 19.61
CA SER A 107 -4.46 4.64 19.46
C SER A 107 -4.48 5.11 18.00
N VAL A 108 -5.65 5.03 17.38
CA VAL A 108 -5.90 5.51 16.02
C VAL A 108 -6.48 6.92 16.10
N GLN A 109 -5.74 7.91 15.62
CA GLN A 109 -6.19 9.30 15.61
C GLN A 109 -6.62 9.71 14.21
N GLU A 110 -7.59 10.60 14.12
CA GLU A 110 -8.01 11.15 12.83
C GLU A 110 -6.99 12.14 12.29
N HIS A 111 -6.78 12.13 10.98
CA HIS A 111 -5.94 13.13 10.36
C HIS A 111 -6.70 14.45 10.23
N SER A 112 -6.24 15.51 10.91
CA SER A 112 -6.93 16.82 10.98
C SER A 112 -7.17 17.48 9.61
N GLY A 113 -6.29 17.23 8.64
CA GLY A 113 -6.43 17.73 7.27
C GLY A 113 -7.06 16.77 6.26
N ASN A 114 -7.48 15.56 6.66
CA ASN A 114 -8.05 14.59 5.72
C ASN A 114 -8.98 13.58 6.43
N GLU A 115 -10.29 13.76 6.27
CA GLU A 115 -11.32 12.93 6.88
C GLU A 115 -11.26 11.45 6.49
N LYS A 116 -10.70 11.12 5.32
CA LYS A 116 -10.51 9.73 4.82
C LYS A 116 -9.25 9.08 5.37
N SER A 117 -8.49 9.78 6.21
CA SER A 117 -7.20 9.31 6.71
C SER A 117 -7.18 9.23 8.24
N CYS A 118 -6.43 8.26 8.76
CA CYS A 118 -6.11 8.13 10.17
C CYS A 118 -4.65 7.70 10.34
N LEU A 119 -4.14 7.91 11.55
CA LEU A 119 -2.74 7.70 11.88
C LEU A 119 -2.59 7.00 13.23
N TRP A 120 -1.55 6.18 13.35
CA TRP A 120 -1.24 5.39 14.54
C TRP A 120 0.24 5.02 14.57
N HIS A 121 0.73 4.64 15.75
CA HIS A 121 2.07 4.08 15.93
C HIS A 121 1.99 2.55 16.01
N ALA A 122 2.96 1.87 15.42
CA ALA A 122 3.08 0.41 15.53
C ALA A 122 4.53 -0.05 15.41
N THR A 123 4.85 -1.16 16.09
CA THR A 123 6.08 -1.92 15.87
C THR A 123 5.85 -2.92 14.72
N ASP A 124 6.37 -2.59 13.54
CA ASP A 124 6.09 -3.23 12.26
C ASP A 124 7.23 -4.14 11.77
N PHE A 125 6.87 -5.24 11.09
CA PHE A 125 7.79 -6.25 10.59
C PHE A 125 7.78 -6.40 9.05
N SER A 126 7.26 -5.41 8.31
CA SER A 126 7.14 -5.55 6.84
C SER A 126 8.48 -5.63 6.08
N ASP A 127 9.57 -5.16 6.68
CA ASP A 127 10.92 -5.22 6.10
C ASP A 127 11.76 -6.42 6.59
N GLY A 128 11.17 -7.36 7.36
CA GLY A 128 11.90 -8.50 7.93
C GLY A 128 12.65 -8.21 9.23
N GLU A 129 12.46 -7.01 9.80
CA GLU A 129 12.97 -6.59 11.11
C GLU A 129 11.92 -5.71 11.81
N LEU A 130 11.91 -5.70 13.14
CA LEU A 130 10.96 -4.90 13.93
C LEU A 130 11.37 -3.42 13.93
N LYS A 131 10.45 -2.54 13.50
CA LYS A 131 10.65 -1.09 13.46
C LYS A 131 9.46 -0.34 14.04
N ASP A 132 9.71 0.65 14.88
CA ASP A 132 8.67 1.55 15.34
C ASP A 132 8.36 2.62 14.28
N GLU A 133 7.19 2.51 13.67
CA GLU A 133 6.74 3.35 12.57
C GLU A 133 5.51 4.17 12.99
N LEU A 134 5.42 5.40 12.47
CA LEU A 134 4.21 6.21 12.54
C LEU A 134 3.52 6.13 11.17
N PHE A 135 2.39 5.46 11.13
CA PHE A 135 1.63 5.23 9.91
C PHE A 135 0.53 6.26 9.73
N CYS A 136 0.22 6.54 8.47
CA CYS A 136 -1.01 7.19 8.04
C CYS A 136 -1.61 6.37 6.90
N ILE A 137 -2.86 5.97 7.04
CA ILE A 137 -3.59 5.26 5.98
C ILE A 137 -4.67 6.16 5.43
N ARG A 138 -4.87 6.08 4.12
CA ARG A 138 -5.95 6.77 3.40
C ARG A 138 -6.84 5.76 2.69
N PHE A 139 -8.13 5.84 2.96
CA PHE A 139 -9.16 5.06 2.29
C PHE A 139 -9.79 5.84 1.12
N ALA A 140 -10.44 5.12 0.20
CA ALA A 140 -11.17 5.74 -0.90
C ALA A 140 -12.41 6.53 -0.43
N SER A 141 -13.07 6.06 0.63
CA SER A 141 -14.29 6.64 1.23
C SER A 141 -14.17 6.69 2.76
N ILE A 142 -14.91 7.63 3.38
CA ILE A 142 -14.92 7.89 4.82
C ILE A 142 -15.58 6.74 5.60
N GLU A 143 -16.63 6.14 5.05
CA GLU A 143 -17.39 5.03 5.68
C GLU A 143 -16.49 3.84 6.04
N LYS A 144 -15.42 3.65 5.27
CA LYS A 144 -14.44 2.57 5.41
C LYS A 144 -13.41 2.80 6.53
N LYS A 145 -13.33 4.00 7.09
CA LYS A 145 -12.39 4.39 8.18
C LYS A 145 -12.81 3.85 9.54
N VAL A 146 -14.10 3.64 9.77
CA VAL A 146 -14.69 3.35 11.09
C VAL A 146 -14.13 2.05 11.70
N VAL A 147 -13.60 1.14 10.87
CA VAL A 147 -13.25 -0.23 11.29
C VAL A 147 -11.95 -0.31 12.09
N LEU A 148 -11.01 0.64 11.95
CA LEU A 148 -9.76 0.62 12.73
C LEU A 148 -9.93 1.11 14.19
N LYS A 149 -11.11 1.62 14.55
CA LYS A 149 -11.40 2.14 15.90
C LYS A 149 -12.05 1.12 16.84
N VAL A 150 -12.31 -0.10 16.37
CA VAL A 150 -12.96 -1.12 17.21
C VAL A 150 -11.92 -1.60 18.24
N PRO A 151 -12.18 -1.48 19.56
CA PRO A 151 -11.30 -2.04 20.56
C PRO A 151 -11.30 -3.57 20.42
N PHE A 152 -10.18 -4.14 20.01
CA PHE A 152 -9.99 -5.59 19.97
C PHE A 152 -9.55 -6.03 21.37
N THR A 153 -10.52 -6.49 22.16
CA THR A 153 -10.34 -7.17 23.46
C THR A 153 -10.00 -8.65 23.26
#